data_AF-A0A6J8AC77-F1
#
_entry.id   AF-A0A6J8AC77-F1
#
_cell.length_a   1.000
_cell.length_b   1.000
_cell.length_c   1.000
_cell.angle_alpha   90.00
_cell.angle_beta   90.00
_cell.angle_gamma   90.00
#
_symmetry.space_group_name_H-M   'P 1'
#
loop_
_entity.id
_entity.type
_entity.pdbx_description
1 polymer ?
#
loop_
_entity_poly.entity_id
_entity_poly.type
_entity_poly.pdbx_seq_one_letter_code
_entity_poly.pdbx_strand_id
1 'polypeptide(L)'
;MDWCREDAAKENDGDRLVRMWRFDMLRFSYTNHTKYRLLAFKLQAQLLATLPPKMAHELKYNRTVNIHGGPGGNIPCDLALEFMNMRAKDGLTGLRGNLTSTAIQRCGRNLQGCNYLIDGYTKGLQQFFGKPANSKPSIQRDISKLVDSLKDEKLFDRIPGRSHRSFMTMEYDPNSKLNGKDFFSWLTGKKEECACQQRNRSYRL
;
A
#
# COMPACT_ATOMS: atom_id res chain seq x y z
N MET A 1 1.13 9.19 1.61
CA MET A 1 0.13 8.33 0.96
C MET A 1 -1.12 9.17 0.76
N ASP A 2 -1.92 8.93 -0.27
CA ASP A 2 -3.19 9.63 -0.43
C ASP A 2 -4.12 9.24 0.73
N TRP A 3 -4.75 10.22 1.39
CA TRP A 3 -5.54 10.00 2.61
C TRP A 3 -6.68 8.99 2.37
N CYS A 4 -7.22 9.01 1.16
CA CYS A 4 -8.20 8.06 0.65
C CYS A 4 -7.73 6.59 0.78
N ARG A 5 -6.46 6.33 0.51
CA ARG A 5 -5.86 4.98 0.55
C ARG A 5 -5.56 4.55 1.97
N GLU A 6 -5.10 5.46 2.81
CA GLU A 6 -4.88 5.18 4.23
C GLU A 6 -6.20 4.82 4.92
N ASP A 7 -7.26 5.58 4.63
CA ASP A 7 -8.61 5.32 5.11
C ASP A 7 -9.13 3.95 4.66
N ALA A 8 -9.01 3.63 3.36
CA ALA A 8 -9.37 2.32 2.82
C ALA A 8 -8.58 1.17 3.48
N ALA A 9 -7.30 1.39 3.78
CA ALA A 9 -6.48 0.40 4.46
C ALA A 9 -6.90 0.22 5.92
N LYS A 10 -7.16 1.31 6.66
CA LYS A 10 -7.58 1.30 8.07
C LYS A 10 -8.92 0.59 8.27
N GLU A 11 -9.86 0.76 7.34
CA GLU A 11 -11.17 0.13 7.36
C GLU A 11 -11.22 -1.25 6.68
N ASN A 12 -10.09 -1.75 6.14
CA ASN A 12 -10.03 -2.96 5.32
C ASN A 12 -11.06 -2.98 4.16
N ASP A 13 -11.23 -1.83 3.50
CA ASP A 13 -12.08 -1.69 2.32
C ASP A 13 -11.34 -2.22 1.08
N GLY A 14 -11.42 -3.53 0.90
CA GLY A 14 -10.81 -4.24 -0.21
C GLY A 14 -11.27 -3.74 -1.58
N ASP A 15 -12.52 -3.32 -1.74
CA ASP A 15 -13.03 -2.85 -3.03
C ASP A 15 -12.44 -1.50 -3.42
N ARG A 16 -12.33 -0.57 -2.47
CA ARG A 16 -11.67 0.72 -2.69
C ARG A 16 -10.17 0.55 -2.95
N LEU A 17 -9.51 -0.35 -2.21
CA LEU A 17 -8.10 -0.70 -2.47
C LEU A 17 -7.91 -1.28 -3.87
N VAL A 18 -8.75 -2.20 -4.31
CA VAL A 18 -8.65 -2.79 -5.66
C VAL A 18 -8.90 -1.75 -6.76
N ARG A 19 -9.84 -0.83 -6.55
CA ARG A 19 -10.10 0.28 -7.46
C ARG A 19 -8.88 1.20 -7.58
N MET A 20 -8.25 1.55 -6.46
CA MET A 20 -7.01 2.33 -6.46
C MET A 20 -5.90 1.66 -7.26
N TRP A 21 -5.78 0.34 -7.17
CA TRP A 21 -4.80 -0.42 -7.97
C TRP A 21 -5.06 -0.38 -9.47
N ARG A 22 -6.31 -0.11 -9.92
CA ARG A 22 -6.60 0.14 -11.34
C ARG A 22 -6.03 1.48 -11.81
N PHE A 23 -6.17 2.52 -10.99
CA PHE A 23 -5.58 3.83 -11.29
C PHE A 23 -4.05 3.79 -11.22
N ASP A 24 -3.50 3.08 -10.24
CA ASP A 24 -2.04 2.88 -10.14
C ASP A 24 -1.47 2.18 -11.37
N MET A 25 -2.20 1.22 -11.95
CA MET A 25 -1.76 0.55 -13.18
C MET A 25 -1.55 1.54 -14.33
N LEU A 26 -2.43 2.53 -14.48
CA LEU A 26 -2.29 3.60 -15.48
C LEU A 26 -1.05 4.44 -15.17
N ARG A 27 -0.90 4.83 -13.90
CA ARG A 27 0.27 5.57 -13.41
C ARG A 27 1.58 4.87 -13.72
N PHE A 28 1.68 3.60 -13.34
CA PHE A 28 2.86 2.78 -13.60
C PHE A 28 3.16 2.60 -15.09
N SER A 29 2.16 2.77 -15.96
CA SER A 29 2.35 2.73 -17.40
C SER A 29 3.10 3.95 -17.90
N TYR A 30 2.62 5.16 -17.60
CA TYR A 30 3.27 6.36 -18.12
C TYR A 30 4.55 6.74 -17.36
N THR A 31 4.74 6.25 -16.12
CA THR A 31 6.00 6.42 -15.38
C THR A 31 7.04 5.32 -15.68
N ASN A 32 6.79 4.45 -16.66
CA ASN A 32 7.69 3.34 -17.04
C ASN A 32 8.04 2.35 -15.90
N HIS A 33 7.14 2.19 -14.94
CA HIS A 33 7.28 1.23 -13.85
C HIS A 33 6.70 -0.14 -14.24
N THR A 34 7.32 -0.78 -15.23
CA THR A 34 6.82 -2.00 -15.89
C THR A 34 6.53 -3.15 -14.93
N LYS A 35 7.37 -3.35 -13.91
CA LYS A 35 7.18 -4.38 -12.87
C LYS A 35 5.89 -4.15 -12.07
N TYR A 36 5.68 -2.92 -11.60
CA TYR A 36 4.49 -2.55 -10.83
C TYR A 36 3.23 -2.54 -11.70
N ARG A 37 3.34 -2.12 -12.96
CA ARG A 37 2.26 -2.23 -13.95
C ARG A 37 1.82 -3.69 -14.14
N LEU A 38 2.77 -4.61 -14.29
CA LEU A 38 2.48 -6.04 -14.42
C LEU A 38 1.84 -6.62 -13.15
N LEU A 39 2.31 -6.21 -11.97
CA LEU A 39 1.76 -6.67 -10.69
C LEU A 39 0.31 -6.19 -10.50
N ALA A 40 0.02 -4.94 -10.87
CA ALA A 40 -1.33 -4.39 -10.86
C ALA A 40 -2.25 -5.14 -11.82
N PHE A 41 -1.80 -5.44 -13.05
CA PHE A 41 -2.55 -6.28 -13.98
C PHE A 41 -2.83 -7.67 -13.41
N LYS A 42 -1.82 -8.35 -12.86
CA LYS A 42 -1.98 -9.69 -12.26
C LYS A 42 -3.01 -9.68 -11.13
N LEU A 43 -2.99 -8.67 -10.27
CA LEU A 43 -4.00 -8.51 -9.22
C LEU A 43 -5.41 -8.43 -9.80
N GLN A 44 -5.63 -7.60 -10.83
CA GLN A 44 -6.95 -7.50 -11.48
C GLN A 44 -7.35 -8.82 -12.14
N ALA A 45 -6.44 -9.48 -12.85
CA ALA A 45 -6.69 -10.78 -13.48
C ALA A 45 -7.03 -11.86 -12.44
N GLN A 46 -6.34 -11.88 -11.31
CA GLN A 46 -6.61 -12.78 -10.17
C GLN A 46 -8.00 -12.58 -9.59
N LEU A 47 -8.39 -11.34 -9.35
CA LEU A 47 -9.68 -11.04 -8.75
C LEU A 47 -10.86 -11.23 -9.70
N LEU A 48 -10.66 -11.03 -11.00
CA LEU A 48 -11.76 -11.04 -11.98
C LEU A 48 -11.93 -12.35 -12.74
N ALA A 49 -10.84 -13.12 -12.96
CA ALA A 49 -10.89 -14.22 -13.93
C ALA A 49 -10.06 -15.45 -13.58
N THR A 50 -8.97 -15.33 -12.81
CA THR A 50 -8.03 -16.46 -12.65
C THR A 50 -8.16 -17.23 -11.35
N LEU A 51 -8.66 -16.62 -10.27
CA LEU A 51 -8.89 -17.33 -9.01
C LEU A 51 -10.36 -17.74 -8.84
N PRO A 52 -10.62 -18.88 -8.18
CA PRO A 52 -11.96 -19.22 -7.72
C PRO A 52 -12.55 -18.11 -6.82
N PRO A 53 -13.88 -17.93 -6.78
CA PRO A 53 -14.51 -16.84 -6.03
C PRO A 53 -14.05 -16.72 -4.58
N LYS A 54 -13.85 -17.86 -3.89
CA LYS A 54 -13.34 -17.91 -2.52
C LYS A 54 -11.92 -17.33 -2.40
N MET A 55 -10.99 -17.77 -3.24
CA MET A 55 -9.61 -17.28 -3.21
C MET A 55 -9.52 -15.82 -3.65
N ALA A 56 -10.37 -15.38 -4.59
CA ALA A 56 -10.47 -13.98 -4.98
C ALA A 56 -10.97 -13.10 -3.82
N HIS A 57 -11.96 -13.59 -3.06
CA HIS A 57 -12.45 -12.92 -1.85
C HIS A 57 -11.33 -12.81 -0.80
N GLU A 58 -10.65 -13.92 -0.50
CA GLU A 58 -9.51 -13.92 0.43
C GLU A 58 -8.39 -12.99 -0.03
N LEU A 59 -7.99 -13.02 -1.32
CA LEU A 59 -6.98 -12.11 -1.86
C LEU A 59 -7.38 -10.63 -1.76
N LYS A 60 -8.67 -10.33 -1.88
CA LYS A 60 -9.20 -8.96 -1.77
C LYS A 60 -9.12 -8.43 -0.33
N TYR A 61 -9.53 -9.23 0.65
CA TYR A 61 -9.65 -8.79 2.05
C TYR A 61 -8.42 -9.13 2.92
N ASN A 62 -7.53 -10.04 2.51
CA ASN A 62 -6.23 -10.31 3.16
C ASN A 62 -5.13 -9.33 2.72
N ARG A 63 -5.52 -8.09 2.41
CA ARG A 63 -4.61 -7.03 1.95
C ARG A 63 -4.06 -6.20 3.11
N THR A 64 -4.76 -6.24 4.23
CA THR A 64 -4.41 -5.54 5.46
C THR A 64 -4.42 -6.51 6.64
N VAL A 65 -3.75 -6.15 7.71
CA VAL A 65 -3.73 -6.91 8.96
C VAL A 65 -3.98 -5.97 10.12
N ASN A 66 -4.75 -6.44 11.10
CA ASN A 66 -5.03 -5.70 12.32
C ASN A 66 -4.10 -6.17 13.45
N ILE A 67 -2.93 -5.56 13.56
CA ILE A 67 -1.92 -5.97 14.57
C ILE A 67 -2.34 -5.50 15.98
N HIS A 68 -2.98 -4.34 16.08
CA HIS A 68 -3.28 -3.69 17.36
C HIS A 68 -4.72 -3.93 17.84
N GLY A 69 -5.59 -4.50 16.99
CA GLY A 69 -7.00 -4.67 17.24
C GLY A 69 -7.82 -3.40 17.03
N GLY A 70 -9.14 -3.54 17.12
CA GLY A 70 -10.10 -2.43 17.05
C GLY A 70 -10.40 -1.91 15.63
N PRO A 71 -11.47 -1.10 15.48
CA PRO A 71 -11.84 -0.47 14.21
C PRO A 71 -10.81 0.58 13.80
N GLY A 72 -10.56 0.72 12.50
CA GLY A 72 -9.56 1.64 11.96
C GLY A 72 -8.10 1.28 12.28
N GLY A 73 -7.86 0.13 12.90
CA GLY A 73 -6.53 -0.34 13.35
C GLY A 73 -5.75 -1.15 12.31
N ASN A 74 -6.31 -1.35 11.12
CA ASN A 74 -5.67 -2.13 10.07
C ASN A 74 -4.49 -1.38 9.45
N ILE A 75 -3.44 -2.13 9.10
CA ILE A 75 -2.31 -1.64 8.31
C ILE A 75 -2.13 -2.50 7.06
N PRO A 76 -1.56 -1.97 5.96
CA PRO A 76 -1.23 -2.78 4.79
C PRO A 76 -0.36 -3.98 5.16
N CYS A 77 -0.66 -5.15 4.59
CA CYS A 77 0.08 -6.38 4.89
C CYS A 77 1.57 -6.28 4.49
N ASP A 78 1.88 -5.51 3.45
CA ASP A 78 3.26 -5.22 3.02
C ASP A 78 4.03 -4.44 4.10
N LEU A 79 3.40 -3.43 4.71
CA LEU A 79 3.97 -2.67 5.82
C LEU A 79 4.16 -3.54 7.07
N ALA A 80 3.20 -4.42 7.36
CA ALA A 80 3.34 -5.39 8.44
C ALA A 80 4.52 -6.34 8.22
N LEU A 81 4.73 -6.79 6.98
CA LEU A 81 5.87 -7.61 6.60
C LEU A 81 7.18 -6.84 6.72
N GLU A 82 7.20 -5.55 6.38
CA GLU A 82 8.35 -4.68 6.60
C GLU A 82 8.74 -4.60 8.07
N PHE A 83 7.76 -4.43 8.98
CA PHE A 83 8.03 -4.48 10.42
C PHE A 83 8.60 -5.82 10.86
N MET A 84 8.05 -6.94 10.39
CA MET A 84 8.59 -8.27 10.70
C MET A 84 10.02 -8.46 10.18
N ASN A 85 10.29 -7.99 8.95
CA ASN A 85 11.61 -8.05 8.33
C ASN A 85 12.64 -7.21 9.10
N MET A 86 12.25 -6.00 9.54
CA MET A 86 13.09 -5.15 10.38
C MET A 86 13.47 -5.86 11.67
N ARG A 87 12.48 -6.39 12.41
CA ARG A 87 12.72 -7.13 13.66
C ARG A 87 13.60 -8.37 13.45
N ALA A 88 13.38 -9.10 12.36
CA ALA A 88 14.21 -10.25 12.01
C ALA A 88 15.67 -9.83 11.77
N LYS A 89 15.89 -8.74 11.00
CA LYS A 89 17.23 -8.19 10.75
C LYS A 89 17.90 -7.70 12.02
N ASP A 90 17.17 -7.07 12.94
CA ASP A 90 17.73 -6.62 14.22
C ASP A 90 18.21 -7.80 15.07
N GLY A 91 17.40 -8.87 15.16
CA GLY A 91 17.80 -10.10 15.85
C GLY A 91 19.02 -10.77 15.23
N LEU A 92 19.12 -10.78 13.90
CA LEU A 92 20.27 -11.33 13.19
C LEU A 92 21.53 -10.46 13.31
N THR A 93 21.38 -9.13 13.34
CA THR A 93 22.48 -8.19 13.59
C THR A 93 23.16 -8.48 14.92
N GLY A 94 22.38 -8.84 15.94
CA GLY A 94 22.89 -9.23 17.27
C GLY A 94 23.82 -10.46 17.25
N LEU A 95 23.66 -11.37 16.28
CA LEU A 95 24.51 -12.57 16.14
C LEU A 95 25.89 -12.26 15.54
N ARG A 96 26.05 -11.11 14.88
CA ARG A 96 27.29 -10.68 14.21
C ARG A 96 27.84 -11.81 13.30
N GLY A 97 29.09 -12.22 13.50
CA GLY A 97 29.76 -13.25 12.69
C GLY A 97 29.22 -14.67 12.86
N ASN A 98 28.33 -14.93 13.83
CA ASN A 98 27.78 -16.26 14.10
C ASN A 98 26.52 -16.58 13.27
N LEU A 99 26.45 -16.07 12.03
CA LEU A 99 25.36 -16.28 11.09
C LEU A 99 25.42 -17.69 10.46
N THR A 100 25.11 -18.70 11.26
CA THR A 100 24.91 -20.07 10.76
C THR A 100 23.44 -20.28 10.37
N SER A 101 23.18 -21.21 9.44
CA SER A 101 21.79 -21.55 9.03
C SER A 101 20.91 -21.93 10.23
N THR A 102 21.48 -22.66 11.20
CA THR A 102 20.79 -23.05 12.43
C THR A 102 20.49 -21.84 13.34
N ALA A 103 21.41 -20.89 13.47
CA ALA A 103 21.18 -19.65 14.22
C ALA A 103 20.09 -18.79 13.57
N ILE A 104 20.10 -18.66 12.24
CA ILE A 104 19.07 -17.93 11.48
C ILE A 104 17.69 -18.57 11.70
N GLN A 105 17.59 -19.90 11.59
CA GLN A 105 16.32 -20.61 11.84
C GLN A 105 15.83 -20.43 13.27
N ARG A 106 16.73 -20.48 14.26
CA ARG A 106 16.39 -20.25 15.68
C ARG A 106 15.87 -18.82 15.90
N CYS A 107 16.53 -17.81 15.35
CA CYS A 107 16.07 -16.42 15.40
C CYS A 107 14.70 -16.25 14.75
N GLY A 108 14.48 -16.83 13.57
CA GLY A 108 13.20 -16.77 12.87
C GLY A 108 12.05 -17.40 13.67
N ARG A 109 12.27 -18.59 14.26
CA ARG A 109 11.26 -19.29 15.08
C ARG A 109 10.92 -18.55 16.37
N ASN A 110 11.92 -17.91 17.00
CA ASN A 110 11.72 -17.20 18.26
C ASN A 110 11.23 -15.75 18.09
N LEU A 111 11.21 -15.21 16.87
CA LEU A 111 10.93 -13.81 16.58
C LEU A 111 9.64 -13.30 17.23
N GLN A 112 8.55 -14.08 17.11
CA GLN A 112 7.25 -13.70 17.68
C GLN A 112 7.27 -13.68 19.21
N GLY A 113 7.92 -14.67 19.84
CA GLY A 113 8.07 -14.72 21.30
C GLY A 113 8.89 -13.55 21.84
N CYS A 114 10.00 -13.22 21.16
CA CYS A 114 10.82 -12.06 21.53
C CYS A 114 10.05 -10.75 21.37
N ASN A 115 9.30 -10.58 20.28
CA ASN A 115 8.48 -9.38 20.08
C ASN A 115 7.42 -9.24 21.17
N TYR A 116 6.74 -10.33 21.54
CA TYR A 116 5.77 -10.32 22.63
C TYR A 116 6.37 -9.85 23.97
N LEU A 117 7.57 -10.34 24.32
CA LEU A 117 8.27 -9.94 25.53
C LEU A 117 8.68 -8.45 25.50
N ILE A 118 9.23 -7.99 24.38
CA ILE A 118 9.64 -6.58 24.20
C ILE A 118 8.42 -5.65 24.30
N ASP A 119 7.31 -6.02 23.65
CA ASP A 119 6.08 -5.22 23.68
C ASP A 119 5.47 -5.18 25.08
N GLY A 120 5.52 -6.30 25.82
CA GLY A 120 5.10 -6.36 27.23
C GLY A 120 5.94 -5.45 28.13
N TYR A 121 7.27 -5.52 27.99
CA TYR A 121 8.19 -4.66 28.74
C TYR A 121 7.96 -3.17 28.44
N THR A 122 7.81 -2.83 27.15
CA THR A 122 7.56 -1.46 26.70
C THR A 122 6.23 -0.92 27.24
N LYS A 123 5.17 -1.74 27.24
CA LYS A 123 3.87 -1.36 27.84
C LYS A 123 3.99 -1.11 29.34
N GLY A 124 4.73 -1.97 30.06
CA GLY A 124 5.03 -1.77 31.48
C GLY A 124 5.73 -0.44 31.72
N LEU A 125 6.81 -0.16 30.99
CA LEU A 125 7.52 1.12 31.08
C LEU A 125 6.60 2.33 30.82
N GLN A 126 5.73 2.26 29.81
CA GLN A 126 4.78 3.34 29.52
C GLN A 126 3.76 3.55 30.64
N GLN A 127 3.40 2.49 31.38
CA GLN A 127 2.52 2.60 32.54
C GLN A 127 3.24 3.24 33.73
N PHE A 128 4.52 2.90 33.95
CA PHE A 128 5.32 3.43 35.06
C PHE A 128 5.80 4.86 34.84
N PHE A 129 6.34 5.18 33.67
CA PHE A 129 6.93 6.49 33.35
C PHE A 129 5.94 7.46 32.67
N GLY A 130 4.74 6.98 32.36
CA GLY A 130 3.79 7.69 31.52
C GLY A 130 4.16 7.61 30.03
N LYS A 131 3.17 7.82 29.17
CA LYS A 131 3.43 7.97 27.73
C LYS A 131 4.07 9.35 27.47
N PRO A 132 5.10 9.46 26.63
CA PRO A 132 5.58 10.76 26.18
C PRO A 132 4.41 11.54 25.56
N ALA A 133 4.27 12.80 25.94
CA ALA A 133 3.20 13.67 25.49
C ALA A 133 3.37 14.01 24.00
N ASN A 134 2.91 13.12 23.13
CA ASN A 134 2.74 13.45 21.72
C ASN A 134 1.47 14.31 21.61
N SER A 135 1.65 15.62 21.42
CA SER A 135 0.55 16.51 21.04
C SER A 135 -0.10 15.91 19.78
N LYS A 136 -1.34 15.40 19.90
CA LYS A 136 -2.10 15.02 18.72
C LYS A 136 -2.47 16.33 18.02
N PRO A 137 -1.94 16.62 16.81
CA PRO A 137 -2.32 17.83 16.10
C PRO A 137 -3.83 17.82 15.89
N SER A 138 -4.45 18.98 16.11
CA SER A 138 -5.90 19.11 15.95
C SER A 138 -6.22 19.25 14.46
N ILE A 139 -6.61 18.13 13.85
CA ILE A 139 -7.03 18.06 12.44
C ILE A 139 -8.08 19.14 12.16
N GLN A 140 -9.03 19.36 13.06
CA GLN A 140 -10.09 20.35 12.88
C GLN A 140 -9.54 21.77 12.76
N ARG A 141 -8.53 22.14 13.56
CA ARG A 141 -7.88 23.46 13.46
C ARG A 141 -7.12 23.59 12.15
N ASP A 142 -6.43 22.54 11.72
CA ASP A 142 -5.67 22.56 10.48
C ASP A 142 -6.59 22.65 9.26
N ILE A 143 -7.71 21.91 9.25
CA ILE A 143 -8.75 22.02 8.23
C ILE A 143 -9.34 23.43 8.21
N SER A 144 -9.64 24.00 9.38
CA SER A 144 -10.21 25.36 9.45
C SER A 144 -9.24 26.39 8.87
N LYS A 145 -7.97 26.34 9.25
CA LYS A 145 -6.92 27.20 8.70
C LYS A 145 -6.75 27.02 7.19
N LEU A 146 -6.76 25.77 6.72
CA LEU A 146 -6.65 25.47 5.29
C LEU A 146 -7.85 26.05 4.53
N VAL A 147 -9.07 25.79 4.99
CA VAL A 147 -10.30 26.34 4.38
C VAL A 147 -10.26 27.86 4.35
N ASP A 148 -9.87 28.51 5.44
CA ASP A 148 -9.78 29.97 5.50
C ASP A 148 -8.72 30.53 4.54
N SER A 149 -7.55 29.89 4.44
CA SER A 149 -6.53 30.28 3.45
C SER A 149 -6.97 30.09 2.00
N LEU A 150 -7.77 29.05 1.72
CA LEU A 150 -8.17 28.68 0.36
C LEU A 150 -9.43 29.42 -0.14
N LYS A 151 -10.27 29.93 0.77
CA LYS A 151 -11.46 30.73 0.42
C LYS A 151 -11.10 31.95 -0.41
N ASP A 152 -10.00 32.63 -0.05
CA ASP A 152 -9.55 33.84 -0.74
C ASP A 152 -9.01 33.55 -2.14
N GLU A 153 -8.51 32.33 -2.37
CA GLU A 153 -7.88 31.94 -3.64
C GLU A 153 -8.87 31.52 -4.73
N LYS A 154 -10.19 31.44 -4.47
CA LYS A 154 -11.21 31.05 -5.47
C LYS A 154 -10.81 29.77 -6.24
N LEU A 155 -10.31 28.75 -5.55
CA LEU A 155 -9.70 27.57 -6.18
C LEU A 155 -10.61 26.83 -7.16
N PHE A 156 -11.92 26.80 -6.88
CA PHE A 156 -12.90 26.04 -7.65
C PHE A 156 -13.54 26.84 -8.79
N ASP A 157 -13.24 28.14 -8.89
CA ASP A 157 -13.74 28.98 -9.98
C ASP A 157 -12.89 28.75 -11.24
N ARG A 158 -13.57 28.47 -12.35
CA ARG A 158 -12.91 28.34 -13.66
C ARG A 158 -12.54 29.74 -14.18
N ILE A 159 -11.32 30.17 -13.90
CA ILE A 159 -10.76 31.44 -14.37
C ILE A 159 -9.92 31.19 -15.63
N PRO A 160 -10.32 31.68 -16.81
CA PRO A 160 -9.52 31.54 -18.04
C PRO A 160 -8.12 32.15 -17.87
N GLY A 161 -7.08 31.42 -18.31
CA GLY A 161 -5.69 31.91 -18.26
C GLY A 161 -5.01 31.84 -16.89
N ARG A 162 -5.66 31.28 -15.86
CA ARG A 162 -5.06 31.06 -14.54
C ARG A 162 -3.86 30.11 -14.64
N SER A 163 -2.68 30.62 -14.31
CA SER A 163 -1.43 29.87 -14.27
C SER A 163 -0.63 30.25 -13.04
N HIS A 164 0.20 29.34 -12.54
CA HIS A 164 1.07 29.62 -11.40
C HIS A 164 2.39 30.24 -11.89
N ARG A 165 2.78 31.38 -11.32
CA ARG A 165 4.01 32.11 -11.74
C ARG A 165 5.26 31.23 -11.72
N SER A 166 5.38 30.38 -10.71
CA SER A 166 6.56 29.53 -10.52
C SER A 166 6.54 28.21 -11.31
N PHE A 167 5.39 27.81 -11.89
CA PHE A 167 5.22 26.50 -12.51
C PHE A 167 4.58 26.63 -13.91
N MET A 168 5.19 27.46 -14.77
CA MET A 168 4.69 27.71 -16.12
C MET A 168 4.66 26.44 -17.01
N THR A 169 5.51 25.45 -16.72
CA THR A 169 5.65 24.21 -17.50
C THR A 169 4.92 23.02 -16.89
N MET A 170 4.15 23.20 -15.81
CA MET A 170 3.44 22.10 -15.16
C MET A 170 2.25 21.67 -16.02
N GLU A 171 2.30 20.45 -16.55
CA GLU A 171 1.17 19.82 -17.23
C GLU A 171 0.02 19.61 -16.23
N TYR A 172 -1.18 20.08 -16.60
CA TYR A 172 -2.36 20.08 -15.73
C TYR A 172 -3.00 18.70 -15.59
N ASP A 173 -2.84 17.84 -16.59
CA ASP A 173 -3.36 16.47 -16.61
C ASP A 173 -2.30 15.50 -16.06
N PRO A 174 -2.55 14.83 -14.92
CA PRO A 174 -1.66 13.80 -14.39
C PRO A 174 -1.40 12.63 -15.34
N ASN A 175 -2.30 12.41 -16.32
CA ASN A 175 -2.23 11.34 -17.31
C ASN A 175 -1.81 11.84 -18.70
N SER A 176 -1.33 13.08 -18.83
CA SER A 176 -0.90 13.68 -20.10
C SER A 176 0.06 12.79 -20.91
N LYS A 177 0.91 12.02 -20.20
CA LYS A 177 1.94 11.14 -20.76
C LYS A 177 1.46 9.73 -21.07
N LEU A 178 0.19 9.41 -20.80
CA LEU A 178 -0.36 8.09 -21.05
C LEU A 178 -0.75 7.92 -22.52
N ASN A 179 -0.01 7.10 -23.26
CA ASN A 179 -0.48 6.64 -24.55
C ASN A 179 -1.54 5.54 -24.38
N GLY A 180 -2.82 5.90 -24.57
CA GLY A 180 -3.95 4.98 -24.43
C GLY A 180 -3.94 3.81 -25.42
N LYS A 181 -3.47 4.01 -26.65
CA LYS A 181 -3.39 2.96 -27.68
C LYS A 181 -2.36 1.90 -27.29
N ASP A 182 -1.17 2.35 -26.90
CA ASP A 182 -0.08 1.46 -26.47
C ASP A 182 -0.48 0.69 -25.21
N PHE A 183 -1.10 1.38 -24.25
CA PHE A 183 -1.58 0.75 -23.02
C PHE A 183 -2.64 -0.31 -23.29
N PHE A 184 -3.60 -0.03 -24.17
CA PHE A 184 -4.66 -0.98 -24.51
C PHE A 184 -4.12 -2.19 -25.29
N SER A 185 -3.20 -1.98 -26.22
CA SER A 185 -2.49 -3.05 -26.93
C SER A 185 -1.74 -3.95 -25.94
N TRP A 186 -0.99 -3.34 -25.01
CA TRP A 186 -0.30 -4.07 -23.95
C TRP A 186 -1.25 -4.88 -23.06
N LEU A 187 -2.39 -4.28 -22.66
CA LEU A 187 -3.40 -4.94 -21.83
C LEU A 187 -4.00 -6.14 -22.54
N THR A 188 -4.30 -6.01 -23.84
CA THR A 188 -4.84 -7.08 -24.68
C THR A 188 -3.86 -8.24 -24.80
N GLY A 189 -2.58 -7.95 -25.09
CA GLY A 189 -1.55 -8.99 -25.15
C GLY A 189 -1.37 -9.71 -23.81
N LYS A 190 -1.41 -8.99 -22.68
CA LYS A 190 -1.30 -9.62 -21.34
C LYS A 190 -2.51 -10.47 -20.98
N LYS A 191 -3.71 -10.06 -21.40
CA LYS A 191 -4.94 -10.86 -21.26
C LYS A 191 -4.81 -12.18 -22.00
N GLU A 192 -4.35 -12.15 -23.25
CA GLU A 192 -4.16 -13.36 -24.07
C GLU A 192 -3.09 -14.29 -23.51
N GLU A 193 -1.96 -13.75 -23.06
CA GLU A 193 -0.90 -14.51 -22.39
C GLU A 193 -1.45 -15.22 -21.14
N CYS A 194 -2.24 -14.51 -20.33
CA CYS A 194 -2.84 -15.07 -19.12
C CYS A 194 -3.83 -16.20 -19.45
N ALA A 195 -4.70 -16.00 -20.46
CA ALA A 195 -5.63 -17.01 -20.93
C ALA A 195 -4.92 -18.26 -21.50
N CYS A 196 -3.80 -18.07 -22.20
CA CYS A 196 -2.95 -19.17 -22.68
C CYS A 196 -2.38 -19.97 -21.50
N GLN A 197 -1.83 -19.29 -20.49
CA GLN A 197 -1.28 -19.94 -19.30
C GLN A 197 -2.34 -20.71 -18.51
N GLN A 198 -3.57 -20.18 -18.39
CA GLN A 198 -4.67 -20.89 -17.74
C GLN A 198 -5.04 -22.18 -18.47
N ARG A 199 -5.20 -22.12 -19.80
CA ARG A 199 -5.47 -23.32 -20.62
C ARG A 199 -4.38 -24.37 -20.45
N ASN A 200 -3.11 -23.97 -20.48
CA ASN A 200 -2.00 -24.90 -20.31
C ASN A 200 -1.95 -25.54 -18.91
N ARG A 201 -2.47 -24.86 -17.87
CA ARG A 201 -2.59 -25.44 -16.53
C ARG A 201 -3.73 -26.45 -16.43
N SER A 202 -4.87 -26.21 -17.07
CA SER A 202 -5.98 -27.16 -17.06
C SER A 202 -5.66 -28.47 -17.78
N TYR A 203 -4.76 -28.48 -18.76
CA TYR A 203 -4.33 -29.70 -19.46
C TYR A 203 -3.27 -30.54 -18.71
N ARG A 204 -2.78 -30.09 -17.55
CA ARG A 204 -1.77 -30.80 -16.74
C ARG A 204 -2.35 -31.47 -15.48
N LEU A 205 -3.67 -31.41 -15.31
CA LEU A 205 -4.43 -32.15 -14.30
C LEU A 205 -5.10 -33.34 -14.96
#